data_AF-A0A9P4TF39-F1
#
_entry.id   AF-A0A9P4TF39-F1
#
_cell.length_a   1.000
_cell.length_b   1.000
_cell.length_c   1.000
_cell.angle_alpha   90.00
_cell.angle_beta   90.00
_cell.angle_gamma   90.00
#
_symmetry.space_group_name_H-M   'P 1'
#
loop_
_entity.id
_entity.type
_entity.pdbx_description
1 polymer ?
#
loop_
_entity_poly.entity_id
_entity_poly.type
_entity_poly.pdbx_seq_one_letter_code
_entity_poly.pdbx_strand_id
1 'polypeptide(L)'
;MPSPLEHITLEDVESWAKVEFPGSFAALRAWKCTGFFERPFDGAEIDGDIVLQSILILALPVGETSAGTSVFARIADNNDVELFTTTMHARNQVDKGLAIATPIKDTVGICLHEPFKFAIEGNGPAGVDRLEALIRYYFLAQGMASAVQGCLKYFKKYFRAACHNVAQSVGATVKEDYDDTLSDKTLPDHTAYTNVAGIRDTATATRTLNAQLQVMDEIYGDFKASLMKQSSELQAADKNEMTRLRVKIEEQQSKIKLLEVDQAVLRAQLEMRKVNLTAAEKEVASWKAQYEGLKKTLEGAPGRRL
;
A
#
# COMPACT_ATOMS: atom_id res chain seq x y z
N MET A 1 21.71 27.08 -0.85
CA MET A 1 22.17 25.67 -0.90
C MET A 1 21.61 24.98 0.33
N PRO A 2 20.78 23.94 0.19
CA PRO A 2 20.35 23.16 1.34
C PRO A 2 21.58 22.45 1.95
N SER A 3 21.71 22.53 3.27
CA SER A 3 22.71 21.77 4.03
C SER A 3 22.61 20.29 3.67
N PRO A 4 23.72 19.53 3.57
CA PRO A 4 23.64 18.09 3.57
C PRO A 4 22.82 17.68 4.80
N LEU A 5 21.77 16.90 4.59
CA LEU A 5 21.06 16.26 5.69
C LEU A 5 22.10 15.35 6.38
N GLU A 6 22.54 15.74 7.57
CA GLU A 6 23.40 14.89 8.40
C GLU A 6 22.62 13.60 8.67
N HIS A 7 23.01 12.52 7.97
CA HIS A 7 22.49 11.20 8.23
C HIS A 7 23.06 10.73 9.56
N ILE A 8 22.25 10.81 10.62
CA ILE A 8 22.63 10.26 11.91
C ILE A 8 22.26 8.78 11.97
N THR A 9 23.23 7.96 12.37
CA THR A 9 23.05 6.52 12.57
C THR A 9 22.80 6.20 14.04
N LEU A 10 22.32 4.98 14.32
CA LEU A 10 22.27 4.46 15.68
C LEU A 10 23.65 4.53 16.35
N GLU A 11 24.70 4.20 15.61
CA GLU A 11 26.09 4.19 16.08
C GLU A 11 26.55 5.58 16.53
N ASP A 12 26.15 6.63 15.81
CA ASP A 12 26.45 8.03 16.18
C ASP A 12 25.76 8.41 17.48
N VAL A 13 24.46 8.05 17.63
CA VAL A 13 23.69 8.33 18.84
C VAL A 13 24.25 7.55 20.03
N GLU A 14 24.59 6.28 19.85
CA GLU A 14 25.19 5.47 20.91
C GLU A 14 26.56 6.00 21.33
N SER A 15 27.40 6.41 20.37
CA SER A 15 28.73 6.93 20.64
C SER A 15 28.65 8.23 21.42
N TRP A 16 27.77 9.15 21.00
CA TRP A 16 27.48 10.38 21.73
C TRP A 16 26.98 10.11 23.15
N ALA A 17 25.99 9.22 23.32
CA ALA A 17 25.41 8.90 24.62
C ALA A 17 26.40 8.22 25.59
N LYS A 18 27.27 7.34 25.08
CA LYS A 18 28.34 6.68 25.86
C LYS A 18 29.40 7.68 26.36
N VAL A 19 29.61 8.80 25.66
CA VAL A 19 30.55 9.84 26.07
C VAL A 19 29.90 10.81 27.05
N GLU A 20 28.70 11.29 26.75
CA GLU A 20 28.06 12.40 27.47
C GLU A 20 27.31 11.96 28.74
N PHE A 21 26.71 10.77 28.75
CA PHE A 21 25.92 10.27 29.89
C PHE A 21 25.98 8.74 30.01
N PRO A 22 27.18 8.14 30.13
CA PRO A 22 27.38 6.69 30.06
C PRO A 22 26.54 5.90 31.06
N GLY A 23 26.43 6.36 32.31
CA GLY A 23 25.66 5.67 33.35
C GLY A 23 24.17 5.63 33.03
N SER A 24 23.60 6.78 32.67
CA SER A 24 22.18 6.88 32.32
C SER A 24 21.84 6.09 31.06
N PHE A 25 22.71 6.13 30.05
CA PHE A 25 22.51 5.40 28.81
C PHE A 25 22.64 3.88 29.00
N ALA A 26 23.59 3.42 29.83
CA ALA A 26 23.72 2.01 30.18
C ALA A 26 22.47 1.48 30.88
N ALA A 27 21.85 2.27 31.77
CA ALA A 27 20.60 1.91 32.42
C ALA A 27 19.46 1.74 31.41
N LEU A 28 19.32 2.65 30.44
CA LEU A 28 18.35 2.49 29.34
C LEU A 28 18.60 1.21 28.54
N ARG A 29 19.86 0.92 28.20
CA ARG A 29 20.23 -0.28 27.42
C ARG A 29 19.99 -1.61 28.14
N ALA A 30 19.88 -1.60 29.48
CA ALA A 30 19.50 -2.79 30.23
C ALA A 30 18.04 -3.19 29.98
N TRP A 31 17.20 -2.27 29.52
CA TRP A 31 15.83 -2.55 29.12
C TRP A 31 15.80 -3.16 27.72
N LYS A 32 15.31 -4.41 27.65
CA LYS A 32 14.91 -5.01 26.38
C LYS A 32 13.53 -4.50 26.05
N CYS A 33 13.41 -3.72 24.97
CA CYS A 33 12.09 -3.41 24.45
C CYS A 33 11.43 -4.71 23.97
N THR A 34 10.25 -5.01 24.48
CA THR A 34 9.41 -6.07 23.94
C THR A 34 9.13 -5.76 22.48
N GLY A 35 9.44 -6.72 21.62
CA GLY A 35 9.69 -6.52 20.18
C GLY A 35 8.67 -5.66 19.45
N PHE A 36 9.16 -5.00 18.40
CA PHE A 36 8.30 -4.36 17.42
C PHE A 36 7.42 -5.41 16.74
N PHE A 37 6.18 -5.03 16.42
CA PHE A 37 5.28 -5.87 15.66
C PHE A 37 4.86 -5.15 14.39
N GLU A 38 4.98 -5.83 13.27
CA GLU A 38 4.29 -5.42 12.05
C GLU A 38 2.86 -5.95 12.11
N ARG A 39 1.89 -5.05 12.13
CA ARG A 39 0.48 -5.43 12.18
C ARG A 39 -0.26 -4.86 10.98
N PRO A 40 -0.97 -5.69 10.21
CA PRO A 40 -1.86 -5.20 9.18
C PRO A 40 -3.09 -4.56 9.85
N PHE A 41 -3.43 -3.36 9.42
CA PHE A 41 -4.68 -2.69 9.75
C PHE A 41 -5.50 -2.55 8.48
N ASP A 42 -6.82 -2.61 8.64
CA ASP A 42 -7.79 -2.44 7.55
C ASP A 42 -8.11 -0.95 7.30
N GLY A 43 -7.68 -0.07 8.20
CA GLY A 43 -7.85 1.37 8.11
C GLY A 43 -7.28 2.14 9.30
N ALA A 44 -7.40 3.46 9.22
CA ALA A 44 -7.06 4.39 10.29
C ALA A 44 -8.24 5.32 10.57
N GLU A 45 -8.39 5.69 11.83
CA GLU A 45 -9.33 6.75 12.22
C GLU A 45 -8.61 8.11 12.08
N ILE A 46 -9.16 8.98 11.23
CA ILE A 46 -8.62 10.32 10.96
C ILE A 46 -9.75 11.30 11.25
N ASP A 47 -9.55 12.18 12.24
CA ASP A 47 -10.53 13.19 12.66
C ASP A 47 -11.94 12.67 13.00
N GLY A 48 -12.03 11.40 13.44
CA GLY A 48 -13.29 10.74 13.79
C GLY A 48 -13.95 9.99 12.64
N ASP A 49 -13.40 10.08 11.43
CA ASP A 49 -13.82 9.28 10.28
C ASP A 49 -12.93 8.06 10.11
N ILE A 50 -13.53 6.91 9.77
CA ILE A 50 -12.80 5.68 9.46
C ILE A 50 -12.43 5.68 7.98
N VAL A 51 -11.13 5.79 7.71
CA VAL A 51 -10.57 5.65 6.36
C VAL A 51 -10.07 4.22 6.18
N LEU A 52 -10.76 3.45 5.34
CA LEU A 52 -10.37 2.09 5.00
C LEU A 52 -9.19 2.12 4.02
N GLN A 53 -8.02 1.73 4.52
CA GLN A 53 -6.80 1.59 3.76
C GLN A 53 -6.00 0.47 4.42
N SER A 54 -5.70 -0.58 3.65
CA SER A 54 -4.84 -1.63 4.16
C SER A 54 -3.44 -1.04 4.37
N ILE A 55 -3.03 -0.95 5.64
CA ILE A 55 -1.73 -0.38 6.03
C ILE A 55 -0.99 -1.37 6.91
N LEU A 56 0.30 -1.52 6.65
CA LEU A 56 1.20 -2.27 7.52
C LEU A 56 1.90 -1.28 8.43
N ILE A 57 1.62 -1.33 9.74
CA ILE A 57 2.22 -0.42 10.71
C ILE A 57 3.28 -1.19 11.50
N LEU A 58 4.48 -0.61 11.60
CA LEU A 58 5.47 -1.01 12.59
C LEU A 58 5.12 -0.36 13.93
N ALA A 59 4.65 -1.18 14.87
CA ALA A 59 4.11 -0.74 16.14
C ALA A 59 5.06 -1.09 17.30
N LEU A 60 5.30 -0.11 18.18
CA LEU A 60 6.02 -0.28 19.43
C LEU A 60 5.02 -0.36 20.59
N PRO A 61 4.90 -1.47 21.32
CA PRO A 61 4.04 -1.52 22.51
C PRO A 61 4.63 -0.61 23.60
N VAL A 62 3.83 0.35 24.08
CA VAL A 62 4.29 1.33 25.08
C VAL A 62 3.45 1.36 26.36
N GLY A 63 2.27 0.75 26.36
CA GLY A 63 1.41 0.71 27.54
C GLY A 63 0.06 0.05 27.31
N GLU A 64 -0.86 0.36 28.22
CA GLU A 64 -2.27 -0.05 28.16
C GLU A 64 -3.18 1.08 28.66
N THR A 65 -4.43 1.10 28.20
CA THR A 65 -5.45 2.00 28.74
C THR A 65 -6.02 1.45 30.05
N SER A 66 -6.72 2.28 30.83
CA SER A 66 -7.47 1.83 32.03
C SER A 66 -8.48 0.71 31.75
N ALA A 67 -8.90 0.55 30.49
CA ALA A 67 -9.80 -0.52 30.04
C ALA A 67 -9.06 -1.83 29.66
N GLY A 68 -7.73 -1.87 29.77
CA GLY A 68 -6.90 -3.01 29.39
C GLY A 68 -6.59 -3.10 27.90
N THR A 69 -6.83 -2.04 27.11
CA THR A 69 -6.50 -2.02 25.68
C THR A 69 -5.03 -1.67 25.49
N SER A 70 -4.29 -2.48 24.74
CA SER A 70 -2.88 -2.18 24.43
C SER A 70 -2.72 -0.86 23.68
N VAL A 71 -1.74 -0.07 24.12
CA VAL A 71 -1.32 1.20 23.52
C VAL A 71 0.00 0.99 22.80
N PHE A 72 0.04 1.45 21.56
CA PHE A 72 1.20 1.36 20.68
C PHE A 72 1.67 2.75 20.26
N ALA A 73 2.94 2.86 19.92
CA ALA A 73 3.53 4.03 19.28
C ALA A 73 3.99 3.71 17.86
N ARG A 74 3.89 4.70 16.96
CA ARG A 74 4.47 4.67 15.61
C ARG A 74 5.15 5.99 15.27
N ILE A 75 6.04 5.95 14.28
CA ILE A 75 6.48 7.15 13.55
C ILE A 75 5.55 7.28 12.33
N ALA A 76 4.74 8.34 12.28
CA ALA A 76 3.85 8.61 11.17
C ALA A 76 4.61 9.17 9.95
N ASP A 77 3.94 9.26 8.80
CA ASP A 77 4.56 9.69 7.54
C ASP A 77 5.10 11.13 7.58
N ASN A 78 4.51 11.98 8.43
CA ASN A 78 4.98 13.33 8.73
C ASN A 78 6.16 13.37 9.70
N ASN A 79 6.69 12.21 10.11
CA ASN A 79 7.75 12.02 11.09
C ASN A 79 7.38 12.39 12.54
N ASP A 80 6.09 12.53 12.85
CA ASP A 80 5.60 12.71 14.22
C ASP A 80 5.45 11.35 14.93
N VAL A 81 5.58 11.38 16.26
CA VAL A 81 5.31 10.21 17.09
C VAL A 81 3.83 10.19 17.44
N GLU A 82 3.14 9.13 17.06
CA GLU A 82 1.73 8.95 17.36
C GLU A 82 1.52 7.77 18.29
N LEU A 83 0.71 7.99 19.33
CA LEU A 83 0.16 6.92 20.15
C LEU A 83 -1.18 6.49 19.58
N PHE A 84 -1.44 5.18 19.54
CA PHE A 84 -2.68 4.64 19.02
C PHE A 84 -3.08 3.34 19.74
N THR A 85 -4.37 3.02 19.70
CA THR A 85 -4.92 1.73 20.11
C THR A 85 -5.40 0.95 18.89
N THR A 86 -5.62 -0.35 19.05
CA THR A 86 -6.31 -1.16 18.05
C THR A 86 -7.78 -1.30 18.44
N THR A 87 -8.67 -0.75 17.62
CA THR A 87 -10.13 -0.94 17.72
C THR A 87 -10.57 -1.98 16.70
N MET A 88 -11.38 -2.94 17.13
CA MET A 88 -12.01 -3.93 16.25
C MET A 88 -13.43 -3.44 15.93
N HIS A 89 -13.64 -2.98 14.70
CA HIS A 89 -14.98 -2.60 14.25
C HIS A 89 -15.70 -3.80 13.62
N ALA A 90 -16.83 -4.19 14.20
CA ALA A 90 -17.68 -5.22 13.61
C ALA A 90 -18.37 -4.66 12.36
N ARG A 91 -18.08 -5.23 11.20
CA ARG A 91 -18.84 -4.96 9.97
C ARG A 91 -20.02 -5.93 9.94
N ASN A 92 -21.25 -5.41 9.99
CA ASN A 92 -22.54 -6.10 9.78
C ASN A 92 -22.46 -7.64 9.72
N GLN A 93 -22.63 -8.31 10.88
CA GLN A 93 -22.93 -9.74 11.05
C GLN A 93 -22.06 -10.79 10.30
N VAL A 94 -20.95 -10.43 9.66
CA VAL A 94 -20.08 -11.38 8.95
C VAL A 94 -18.65 -11.30 9.51
N ASP A 95 -18.43 -12.00 10.62
CA ASP A 95 -17.23 -12.68 11.15
C ASP A 95 -15.79 -12.15 10.94
N LYS A 96 -15.56 -10.97 10.37
CA LYS A 96 -14.24 -10.32 10.35
C LYS A 96 -14.38 -8.89 10.86
N GLY A 97 -13.95 -8.69 12.11
CA GLY A 97 -13.74 -7.34 12.65
C GLY A 97 -12.63 -6.65 11.85
N LEU A 98 -12.87 -5.39 11.50
CA LEU A 98 -11.86 -4.53 10.88
C LEU A 98 -10.93 -4.03 11.98
N ALA A 99 -9.62 -4.26 11.84
CA ALA A 99 -8.62 -3.70 12.73
C ALA A 99 -8.34 -2.26 12.32
N ILE A 100 -8.81 -1.30 13.11
CA ILE A 100 -8.59 0.14 12.89
C ILE A 100 -7.56 0.65 13.89
N ALA A 101 -6.60 1.43 13.40
CA ALA A 101 -5.69 2.18 14.24
C ALA A 101 -6.37 3.48 14.69
N THR A 102 -6.70 3.59 15.98
CA THR A 102 -7.35 4.78 16.55
C THR A 102 -6.30 5.62 17.31
N PRO A 103 -5.99 6.85 16.86
CA PRO A 103 -5.06 7.74 17.55
C PRO A 103 -5.52 8.10 18.96
N ILE A 104 -4.59 8.15 19.91
CA ILE A 104 -4.86 8.57 21.27
C ILE A 104 -4.57 10.07 21.38
N LYS A 105 -5.62 10.86 21.60
CA LYS A 105 -5.53 12.33 21.67
C LYS A 105 -5.15 12.83 23.07
N ASP A 106 -5.43 12.06 24.12
CA ASP A 106 -5.11 12.39 25.51
C ASP A 106 -4.44 11.20 26.21
N THR A 107 -3.33 11.48 26.90
CA THR A 107 -2.62 10.49 27.71
C THR A 107 -3.30 10.18 29.04
N VAL A 108 -4.35 10.91 29.42
CA VAL A 108 -5.16 10.65 30.61
C VAL A 108 -5.77 9.24 30.52
N GLY A 109 -5.45 8.40 31.50
CA GLY A 109 -5.93 7.01 31.56
C GLY A 109 -5.07 6.01 30.76
N ILE A 110 -3.87 6.40 30.34
CA ILE A 110 -2.85 5.47 29.84
C ILE A 110 -1.89 5.09 30.97
N CYS A 111 -1.75 3.79 31.20
CA CYS A 111 -0.70 3.20 32.01
C CYS A 111 0.46 2.81 31.09
N LEU A 112 1.50 3.64 31.04
CA LEU A 112 2.71 3.31 30.27
C LEU A 112 3.48 2.17 30.95
N HIS A 113 4.10 1.33 30.13
CA HIS A 113 4.98 0.27 30.58
C HIS A 113 6.41 0.79 30.70
N GLU A 114 7.26 0.01 31.36
CA GLU A 114 8.69 0.31 31.43
C GLU A 114 9.36 0.09 30.07
N PRO A 115 10.32 0.94 29.67
CA PRO A 115 10.85 2.09 30.42
C PRO A 115 10.09 3.41 30.17
N PHE A 116 9.04 3.41 29.35
CA PHE A 116 8.32 4.60 28.90
C PHE A 116 7.65 5.38 30.03
N LYS A 117 7.15 4.69 31.06
CA LYS A 117 6.48 5.33 32.21
C LYS A 117 7.38 6.32 32.96
N PHE A 118 8.68 6.05 33.01
CA PHE A 118 9.64 6.87 33.73
C PHE A 118 9.86 8.24 33.08
N ALA A 119 9.52 8.41 31.80
CA ALA A 119 9.59 9.70 31.14
C ALA A 119 8.50 10.68 31.65
N ILE A 120 7.35 10.17 32.10
CA ILE A 120 6.19 10.97 32.48
C ILE A 120 6.05 11.10 34.01
N GLU A 121 6.39 10.06 34.78
CA GLU A 121 6.26 10.08 36.25
C GLU A 121 6.98 11.31 36.86
N GLY A 122 6.20 12.22 37.47
CA GLY A 122 6.70 13.37 38.22
C GLY A 122 7.07 14.62 37.40
N ASN A 123 6.92 14.63 36.08
CA ASN A 123 7.43 15.70 35.22
C ASN A 123 6.30 16.29 34.38
N GLY A 124 6.12 17.62 34.41
CA GLY A 124 5.06 18.35 33.70
C GLY A 124 5.16 18.27 32.15
N PRO A 125 4.92 19.35 31.39
CA PRO A 125 4.87 19.29 29.92
C PRO A 125 6.10 18.68 29.22
N ALA A 126 7.28 18.71 29.88
CA ALA A 126 8.52 18.12 29.38
C ALA A 126 8.55 16.57 29.43
N GLY A 127 7.66 15.92 30.20
CA GLY A 127 7.59 14.46 30.27
C GLY A 127 7.15 13.82 28.95
N VAL A 128 6.26 14.48 28.22
CA VAL A 128 5.84 14.09 26.87
C VAL A 128 7.02 14.14 25.91
N ASP A 129 7.80 15.23 25.97
CA ASP A 129 8.95 15.38 25.08
C ASP A 129 10.04 14.31 25.33
N ARG A 130 10.22 13.93 26.59
CA ARG A 130 11.12 12.84 26.99
C ARG A 130 10.61 11.48 26.53
N LEU A 131 9.29 11.25 26.61
CA LEU A 131 8.67 10.03 26.10
C LEU A 131 8.89 9.92 24.58
N GLU A 132 8.66 11.00 23.85
CA GLU A 132 8.87 11.07 22.41
C GLU A 132 10.32 10.70 22.05
N ALA A 133 11.30 11.27 22.76
CA ALA A 133 12.70 10.98 22.56
C ALA A 133 13.05 9.50 22.80
N LEU A 134 12.47 8.85 23.83
CA LEU A 134 12.66 7.41 24.06
C LEU A 134 12.07 6.57 22.92
N ILE A 135 10.85 6.88 22.47
CA ILE A 135 10.20 6.17 21.37
C ILE A 135 11.06 6.25 20.10
N ARG A 136 11.49 7.47 19.73
CA ARG A 136 12.37 7.68 18.56
C ARG A 136 13.67 6.90 18.66
N TYR A 137 14.29 6.82 19.85
CA TYR A 137 15.48 5.99 20.06
C TYR A 137 15.22 4.51 19.79
N TYR A 138 14.10 3.96 20.27
CA TYR A 138 13.77 2.55 20.01
C TYR A 138 13.50 2.29 18.52
N PHE A 139 12.83 3.21 17.81
CA PHE A 139 12.66 3.10 16.36
C PHE A 139 14.00 3.20 15.61
N LEU A 140 14.90 4.08 16.04
CA LEU A 140 16.26 4.14 15.51
C LEU A 140 17.03 2.84 15.75
N ALA A 141 16.90 2.25 16.94
CA ALA A 141 17.50 0.97 17.30
C ALA A 141 16.97 -0.20 16.46
N GLN A 142 15.74 -0.09 15.94
CA GLN A 142 15.13 -1.04 15.01
C GLN A 142 15.54 -0.81 13.54
N GLY A 143 16.37 0.21 13.25
CA GLY A 143 16.86 0.52 11.91
C GLY A 143 16.09 1.61 11.17
N MET A 144 15.10 2.26 11.80
CA MET A 144 14.41 3.41 11.21
C MET A 144 15.20 4.70 11.42
N ALA A 145 16.18 4.95 10.54
CA ALA A 145 17.01 6.16 10.58
C ALA A 145 16.20 7.47 10.49
N SER A 146 15.06 7.44 9.78
CA SER A 146 14.17 8.59 9.64
C SER A 146 13.60 9.08 10.98
N ALA A 147 13.51 8.21 12.00
CA ALA A 147 12.91 8.52 13.29
C ALA A 147 13.59 9.69 14.02
N VAL A 148 14.85 10.02 13.71
CA VAL A 148 15.61 11.12 14.34
C VAL A 148 16.07 12.18 13.33
N GLN A 149 16.14 11.87 12.04
CA GLN A 149 16.76 12.71 11.02
C GLN A 149 16.11 14.11 10.88
N GLY A 150 14.78 14.19 10.96
CA GLY A 150 14.05 15.48 10.87
C GLY A 150 14.02 16.28 12.18
N CYS A 151 14.41 15.69 13.30
CA CYS A 151 14.20 16.25 14.64
C CYS A 151 15.43 16.12 15.55
N LEU A 152 16.63 16.06 14.98
CA LEU A 152 17.86 15.74 15.74
C LEU A 152 18.13 16.69 16.91
N LYS A 153 17.93 18.01 16.70
CA LYS A 153 18.11 19.02 17.76
C LYS A 153 17.13 18.79 18.91
N TYR A 154 15.88 18.50 18.59
CA TYR A 154 14.84 18.16 19.56
C TYR A 154 15.21 16.87 20.31
N PHE A 155 15.54 15.80 19.56
CA PHE A 155 15.93 14.52 20.13
C PHE A 155 17.09 14.66 21.12
N LYS A 156 18.19 15.32 20.73
CA LYS A 156 19.35 15.53 21.62
C LYS A 156 18.99 16.30 22.89
N LYS A 157 18.08 17.28 22.80
CA LYS A 157 17.62 18.10 23.94
C LYS A 157 16.93 17.26 25.01
N TYR A 158 16.08 16.30 24.62
CA TYR A 158 15.24 15.56 25.55
C TYR A 158 15.74 14.14 25.88
N PHE A 159 16.53 13.52 24.99
CA PHE A 159 16.96 12.14 25.15
C PHE A 159 17.87 11.92 26.37
N ARG A 160 18.78 12.85 26.67
CA ARG A 160 19.64 12.79 27.87
C ARG A 160 18.80 12.73 29.15
N ALA A 161 17.84 13.65 29.28
CA ALA A 161 16.94 13.70 30.43
C ALA A 161 16.07 12.44 30.51
N ALA A 162 15.60 11.91 29.39
CA ALA A 162 14.83 10.68 29.37
C ALA A 162 15.64 9.47 29.84
N CYS A 163 16.91 9.34 29.40
CA CYS A 163 17.82 8.30 29.90
C CYS A 163 18.09 8.45 31.41
N HIS A 164 18.23 9.69 31.88
CA HIS A 164 18.45 9.98 33.29
C HIS A 164 17.25 9.54 34.15
N ASN A 165 16.02 9.84 33.73
CA ASN A 165 14.81 9.38 34.39
C ASN A 165 14.78 7.85 34.53
N VAL A 166 15.08 7.13 33.44
CA VAL A 166 15.15 5.66 33.47
C VAL A 166 16.20 5.17 34.48
N ALA A 167 17.36 5.83 34.53
CA ALA A 167 18.45 5.49 35.43
C ALA A 167 18.12 5.73 36.91
N GLN A 168 17.47 6.85 37.23
CA GLN A 168 16.99 7.16 38.58
C GLN A 168 16.00 6.09 39.05
N SER A 169 15.04 5.71 38.20
CA SER A 169 14.00 4.74 38.56
C SER A 169 14.53 3.32 38.83
N VAL A 170 15.68 2.96 38.26
CA VAL A 170 16.35 1.66 38.55
C VAL A 170 17.37 1.74 39.69
N GLY A 171 17.47 2.88 40.38
CA GLY A 171 18.40 3.07 41.50
C GLY A 171 19.88 3.13 41.08
N ALA A 172 20.17 3.42 39.80
CA ALA A 172 21.54 3.62 39.37
C ALA A 172 22.09 4.91 39.98
N THR A 173 23.27 4.85 40.58
CA THR A 173 23.95 6.03 41.13
C THR A 173 24.47 6.87 39.97
N VAL A 174 23.63 7.79 39.48
CA VAL A 174 24.03 8.73 38.43
C VAL A 174 24.78 9.88 39.10
N LYS A 175 26.03 10.11 38.71
CA LYS A 175 26.73 11.34 39.10
C LYS A 175 25.91 12.52 38.59
N GLU A 176 25.48 13.37 39.51
CA GLU A 176 24.77 14.61 39.22
C GLU A 176 25.71 15.59 38.49
N ASP A 177 25.95 15.38 37.19
CA ASP A 177 26.49 16.43 36.33
C ASP A 177 25.32 17.36 35.99
N TYR A 178 24.98 18.21 36.97
CA TYR A 178 23.94 19.23 36.90
C TYR A 178 24.37 20.33 35.91
N ASP A 179 23.88 20.21 34.69
CA ASP A 179 23.49 21.36 33.87
C ASP A 179 22.10 21.10 33.28
N ASP A 180 21.19 20.60 34.12
CA ASP A 180 19.77 20.46 33.80
C ASP A 180 19.09 21.84 33.86
N THR A 181 19.49 22.72 32.93
CA THR A 181 18.85 24.03 32.70
C THR A 181 17.41 23.91 32.19
N LEU A 182 16.86 22.69 32.07
CA LEU A 182 15.45 22.45 31.81
C LEU A 182 14.60 22.42 33.10
N SER A 183 15.14 22.87 34.24
CA SER A 183 14.32 23.35 35.37
C SER A 183 13.63 24.69 35.08
N ASP A 184 13.77 25.21 33.85
CA ASP A 184 13.26 26.50 33.42
C ASP A 184 11.74 26.60 33.64
N LYS A 185 11.38 27.36 34.67
CA LYS A 185 10.02 27.92 34.89
C LYS A 185 9.65 28.96 33.83
N THR A 186 10.52 29.19 32.86
CA THR A 186 10.33 30.04 31.71
C THR A 186 9.61 29.26 30.62
N LEU A 187 8.46 29.79 30.19
CA LEU A 187 7.80 29.35 28.96
C LEU A 187 8.86 29.29 27.84
N PRO A 188 8.90 28.23 27.02
CA PRO A 188 9.87 28.16 25.94
C PRO A 188 9.60 29.31 24.96
N ASP A 189 10.60 30.17 24.79
CA ASP A 189 10.62 31.12 23.71
C ASP A 189 10.87 30.36 22.39
N HIS A 190 10.00 30.62 21.42
CA HIS A 190 10.10 30.26 20.00
C HIS A 190 10.07 28.77 19.53
N THR A 191 8.99 28.45 18.81
CA THR A 191 8.99 27.70 17.53
C THR A 191 9.86 26.44 17.44
N ALA A 192 9.50 25.39 18.19
CA ALA A 192 9.88 24.03 17.85
C ALA A 192 8.74 23.37 17.06
N TYR A 193 9.00 23.09 15.78
CA TYR A 193 8.12 22.42 14.81
C TYR A 193 8.00 20.90 15.07
N THR A 194 7.60 20.50 16.28
CA THR A 194 7.28 19.10 16.58
C THR A 194 5.94 19.07 17.29
N ASN A 195 4.90 18.89 16.49
CA ASN A 195 3.54 18.68 16.94
C ASN A 195 3.47 17.22 17.40
N VAL A 196 3.49 16.98 18.71
CA VAL A 196 2.75 15.82 19.23
C VAL A 196 1.29 16.12 18.93
N ALA A 197 0.77 15.57 17.85
CA ALA A 197 -0.63 15.71 17.47
C ALA A 197 -1.49 15.17 18.63
N GLY A 198 -1.97 16.09 19.48
CA GLY A 198 -2.77 15.79 20.67
C GLY A 198 -2.54 16.69 21.88
N ILE A 199 -1.36 17.31 22.08
CA ILE A 199 -1.03 17.93 23.39
C ILE A 199 -0.84 19.46 23.36
N ARG A 200 -0.71 20.10 22.20
CA ARG A 200 -0.60 21.58 22.14
C ARG A 200 -1.50 22.18 21.07
N ASP A 201 -2.64 22.69 21.50
CA ASP A 201 -3.36 23.73 20.77
C ASP A 201 -2.46 24.97 20.67
N THR A 202 -1.86 25.18 19.49
CA THR A 202 -1.26 26.46 19.15
C THR A 202 -1.98 27.00 17.92
N ALA A 203 -2.58 28.19 18.07
CA ALA A 203 -3.28 28.88 16.97
C ALA A 203 -2.41 29.08 15.72
N THR A 204 -1.09 29.01 15.86
CA THR A 204 -0.13 29.01 14.74
C THR A 204 -0.07 27.65 14.04
N ALA A 205 -0.08 26.52 14.77
CA ALA A 205 -0.23 25.19 14.18
C ALA A 205 -1.59 25.06 13.48
N THR A 206 -2.67 25.61 14.04
CA THR A 206 -3.97 25.66 13.36
C THR A 206 -3.92 26.49 12.07
N ARG A 207 -3.16 27.60 12.02
CA ARG A 207 -2.98 28.38 10.77
C ARG A 207 -2.10 27.69 9.75
N THR A 208 -0.99 27.07 10.15
CA THR A 208 -0.12 26.31 9.25
C THR A 208 -0.84 25.05 8.76
N LEU A 209 -1.60 24.37 9.62
CA LEU A 209 -2.47 23.26 9.27
C LEU A 209 -3.60 23.72 8.34
N ASN A 210 -4.26 24.85 8.60
CA ASN A 210 -5.30 25.38 7.70
C ASN A 210 -4.72 25.78 6.33
N ALA A 211 -3.50 26.33 6.29
CA ALA A 211 -2.81 26.61 5.04
C ALA A 211 -2.39 25.31 4.32
N GLN A 212 -1.92 24.30 5.05
CA GLN A 212 -1.62 22.98 4.50
C GLN A 212 -2.88 22.24 4.05
N LEU A 213 -4.00 22.39 4.76
CA LEU A 213 -5.32 21.85 4.39
C LEU A 213 -5.86 22.55 3.15
N GLN A 214 -5.71 23.87 3.02
CA GLN A 214 -6.06 24.57 1.78
C GLN A 214 -5.20 24.11 0.60
N VAL A 215 -3.88 23.98 0.79
CA VAL A 215 -2.98 23.46 -0.25
C VAL A 215 -3.31 22.00 -0.58
N MET A 216 -3.64 21.18 0.42
CA MET A 216 -4.08 19.80 0.23
C MET A 216 -5.43 19.72 -0.49
N ASP A 217 -6.38 20.62 -0.19
CA ASP A 217 -7.68 20.70 -0.87
C ASP A 217 -7.51 21.15 -2.33
N GLU A 218 -6.61 22.10 -2.60
CA GLU A 218 -6.26 22.50 -3.96
C GLU A 218 -5.60 21.34 -4.71
N ILE A 219 -4.61 20.67 -4.11
CA ILE A 219 -3.93 19.50 -4.71
C ILE A 219 -4.90 18.34 -4.89
N TYR A 220 -5.81 18.10 -3.94
CA TYR A 220 -6.82 17.05 -4.01
C TYR A 220 -7.87 17.40 -5.06
N GLY A 221 -8.25 18.67 -5.19
CA GLY A 221 -9.10 19.18 -6.26
C GLY A 221 -8.49 18.94 -7.64
N ASP A 222 -7.22 19.28 -7.82
CA ASP A 222 -6.46 19.06 -9.05
C ASP A 222 -6.26 17.56 -9.34
N PHE A 223 -5.95 16.78 -8.31
CA PHE A 223 -5.83 15.33 -8.42
C PHE A 223 -7.17 14.70 -8.83
N LYS A 224 -8.27 15.08 -8.18
CA LYS A 224 -9.61 14.60 -8.51
C LYS A 224 -10.03 15.02 -9.91
N ALA A 225 -9.74 16.26 -10.32
CA ALA A 225 -10.01 16.74 -11.68
C ALA A 225 -9.19 15.96 -12.71
N SER A 226 -7.91 15.71 -12.43
CA SER A 226 -7.02 14.89 -13.26
C SER A 226 -7.50 13.45 -13.36
N LEU A 227 -7.90 12.83 -12.25
CA LEU A 227 -8.40 11.47 -12.20
C LEU A 227 -9.75 11.33 -12.92
N MET A 228 -10.65 12.30 -12.77
CA MET A 228 -11.90 12.35 -13.53
C MET A 228 -11.64 12.52 -15.03
N LYS A 229 -10.68 13.38 -15.40
CA LYS A 229 -10.26 13.55 -16.80
C LYS A 229 -9.70 12.24 -17.37
N GLN A 230 -8.73 11.61 -16.69
CA GLN A 230 -8.17 10.33 -17.10
C GLN A 230 -9.23 9.23 -17.19
N SER A 231 -10.15 9.16 -16.22
CA SER A 231 -11.29 8.23 -16.26
C SER A 231 -12.18 8.49 -17.47
N SER A 232 -12.46 9.75 -17.81
CA SER A 232 -13.28 10.10 -18.97
C SER A 232 -12.58 9.78 -20.30
N GLU A 233 -11.26 9.99 -20.38
CA GLU A 233 -10.44 9.65 -21.54
C GLU A 233 -10.34 8.13 -21.73
N LEU A 234 -10.18 7.37 -20.64
CA LEU A 234 -10.21 5.90 -20.65
C LEU A 234 -11.58 5.38 -21.08
N GLN A 235 -12.68 5.91 -20.54
CA GLN A 235 -14.04 5.53 -20.96
C GLN A 235 -14.30 5.85 -22.43
N ALA A 236 -13.80 6.99 -22.92
CA ALA A 236 -13.91 7.35 -24.34
C ALA A 236 -13.08 6.42 -25.23
N ALA A 237 -11.85 6.08 -24.81
CA ALA A 237 -10.98 5.14 -25.52
C ALA A 237 -11.61 3.74 -25.57
N ASP A 238 -12.11 3.23 -24.45
CA ASP A 238 -12.76 1.93 -24.35
C ASP A 238 -14.04 1.87 -25.20
N LYS A 239 -14.86 2.93 -25.17
CA LYS A 239 -16.05 3.03 -26.04
C LYS A 239 -15.69 3.05 -27.53
N ASN A 240 -14.62 3.74 -27.90
CA ASN A 240 -14.12 3.77 -29.27
C ASN A 240 -13.58 2.40 -29.71
N GLU A 241 -12.84 1.71 -28.84
CA GLU A 241 -12.34 0.37 -29.10
C GLU A 241 -13.49 -0.65 -29.23
N MET A 242 -14.48 -0.60 -28.33
CA MET A 242 -15.68 -1.45 -28.40
C MET A 242 -16.44 -1.22 -29.71
N THR A 243 -16.59 0.03 -30.15
CA THR A 243 -17.22 0.36 -31.43
C THR A 243 -16.42 -0.20 -32.60
N ARG A 244 -15.09 -0.06 -32.58
CA ARG A 244 -14.19 -0.62 -33.60
C ARG A 244 -14.29 -2.14 -33.67
N LEU A 245 -14.32 -2.82 -32.52
CA LEU A 245 -14.46 -4.28 -32.44
C LEU A 245 -15.82 -4.74 -32.93
N ARG A 246 -16.91 -4.03 -32.61
CA ARG A 246 -18.25 -4.34 -33.12
C ARG A 246 -18.30 -4.28 -34.65
N VAL A 247 -17.74 -3.23 -35.26
CA VAL A 247 -17.65 -3.12 -36.73
C VAL A 247 -16.85 -4.29 -37.33
N LYS A 248 -15.71 -4.66 -36.73
CA LYS A 248 -14.93 -5.83 -37.19
C LYS A 248 -15.71 -7.14 -37.09
N ILE A 249 -16.48 -7.33 -36.02
CA ILE A 249 -17.32 -8.52 -35.85
C ILE A 249 -18.39 -8.58 -36.94
N GLU A 250 -19.08 -7.47 -37.23
CA GLU A 250 -20.10 -7.40 -38.29
C GLU A 250 -19.50 -7.65 -39.68
N GLU A 251 -18.31 -7.12 -39.95
CA GLU A 251 -17.58 -7.38 -41.20
C GLU A 251 -17.20 -8.86 -41.33
N GLN A 252 -16.68 -9.48 -40.26
CA GLN A 252 -16.33 -10.89 -40.24
C GLN A 252 -17.54 -11.79 -40.39
N GLN A 253 -18.65 -11.47 -39.73
CA GLN A 253 -19.92 -12.20 -39.89
C GLN A 253 -20.44 -12.13 -41.32
N SER A 254 -20.32 -10.97 -41.98
CA SER A 254 -20.69 -10.81 -43.38
C SER A 254 -19.80 -11.65 -44.30
N LYS A 255 -18.49 -11.71 -44.04
CA LYS A 255 -17.56 -12.58 -44.78
C LYS A 255 -17.88 -14.07 -44.60
N ILE A 256 -18.21 -14.50 -43.38
CA ILE A 256 -18.60 -15.89 -43.10
C ILE A 256 -19.85 -16.26 -43.89
N LYS A 257 -20.89 -15.41 -43.88
CA LYS A 257 -22.12 -15.66 -44.65
C LYS A 257 -21.84 -15.80 -46.15
N LEU A 258 -20.96 -14.96 -46.70
CA LEU A 258 -20.58 -15.06 -48.12
C LEU A 258 -19.87 -16.39 -48.41
N LEU A 259 -18.92 -16.78 -47.56
CA LEU A 259 -18.19 -18.05 -47.69
C LEU A 259 -19.12 -19.26 -47.57
N GLU A 260 -20.14 -19.21 -46.71
CA GLU A 260 -21.15 -20.27 -46.59
C GLU A 260 -21.96 -20.43 -47.89
N VAL A 261 -22.34 -19.32 -48.53
CA VAL A 261 -23.01 -19.34 -49.84
C VAL A 261 -22.09 -19.93 -50.90
N ASP A 262 -20.84 -19.48 -50.99
CA ASP A 262 -19.87 -20.00 -51.95
C ASP A 262 -19.61 -21.50 -51.75
N GLN A 263 -19.52 -21.95 -50.49
CA GLN A 263 -19.36 -23.37 -50.16
C GLN A 263 -20.57 -24.19 -50.60
N ALA A 264 -21.79 -23.67 -50.43
CA ALA A 264 -23.01 -24.34 -50.89
C ALA A 264 -23.04 -24.45 -52.43
N VAL A 265 -22.64 -23.40 -53.14
CA VAL A 265 -22.54 -23.41 -54.61
C VAL A 265 -21.51 -24.45 -55.08
N LEU A 266 -20.32 -24.48 -54.48
CA LEU A 266 -19.28 -25.45 -54.81
C LEU A 266 -19.73 -26.89 -54.55
N ARG A 267 -20.45 -27.15 -53.44
CA ARG A 267 -21.03 -28.47 -53.17
C ARG A 267 -22.06 -28.87 -54.23
N ALA A 268 -22.94 -27.96 -54.65
CA ALA A 268 -23.92 -28.23 -55.69
C ALA A 268 -23.25 -28.53 -57.04
N GLN A 269 -22.21 -27.78 -57.41
CA GLN A 269 -21.42 -28.04 -58.62
C GLN A 269 -20.71 -29.39 -58.58
N LEU A 270 -20.17 -29.78 -57.42
CA LEU A 270 -19.49 -31.05 -57.24
C LEU A 270 -20.46 -32.23 -57.38
N GLU A 271 -21.65 -32.15 -56.80
CA GLU A 271 -22.69 -33.18 -56.97
C GLU A 271 -23.17 -33.27 -58.43
N MET A 272 -23.36 -32.14 -59.11
CA MET A 272 -23.70 -32.14 -60.53
C MET A 272 -22.62 -32.80 -61.38
N ARG A 273 -21.33 -32.54 -61.09
CA ARG A 273 -20.20 -33.19 -61.77
C ARG A 273 -20.16 -34.71 -61.51
N LYS A 274 -20.46 -35.16 -60.29
CA LYS A 274 -20.57 -36.61 -59.98
C LYS A 274 -21.67 -37.26 -60.80
N VAL A 275 -22.85 -36.65 -60.88
CA VAL A 275 -23.95 -37.17 -61.70
C VAL A 275 -23.53 -37.28 -63.16
N ASN A 276 -22.93 -36.22 -63.72
CA ASN A 276 -22.43 -36.22 -65.10
C ASN A 276 -21.35 -37.28 -65.34
N LEU A 277 -20.43 -37.48 -64.40
CA LEU A 277 -19.41 -38.53 -64.46
C LEU A 277 -20.06 -39.91 -64.56
N THR A 278 -21.01 -40.22 -63.68
CA THR A 278 -21.68 -41.54 -63.69
C THR A 278 -22.49 -41.78 -64.96
N ALA A 279 -23.07 -40.73 -65.55
CA ALA A 279 -23.75 -40.81 -66.84
C ALA A 279 -22.76 -41.10 -67.97
N ALA A 280 -21.63 -40.39 -68.01
CA ALA A 280 -20.57 -40.62 -68.98
C ALA A 280 -19.96 -42.03 -68.85
N GLU A 281 -19.75 -42.53 -67.62
CA GLU A 281 -19.27 -43.90 -67.38
C GLU A 281 -20.25 -44.95 -67.94
N LYS A 282 -21.56 -44.75 -67.77
CA LYS A 282 -22.59 -45.62 -68.36
C LYS A 282 -22.60 -45.56 -69.88
N GLU A 283 -22.45 -44.38 -70.46
CA GLU A 283 -22.34 -44.23 -71.92
C GLU A 283 -21.09 -44.94 -72.44
N VAL A 284 -19.92 -44.72 -71.84
CA VAL A 284 -18.67 -45.40 -72.23
C VAL A 284 -18.81 -46.92 -72.13
N ALA A 285 -19.46 -47.44 -71.08
CA ALA A 285 -19.74 -48.86 -70.94
C ALA A 285 -20.65 -49.38 -72.06
N SER A 286 -21.68 -48.61 -72.43
CA SER A 286 -22.57 -48.92 -73.57
C SER A 286 -21.83 -48.94 -74.90
N TRP A 287 -21.05 -47.88 -75.20
CA TRP A 287 -20.22 -47.79 -76.41
C TRP A 287 -19.23 -48.96 -76.49
N LYS A 288 -18.60 -49.32 -75.37
CA LYS A 288 -17.70 -50.48 -75.29
C LYS A 288 -18.42 -51.79 -75.58
N ALA A 289 -19.61 -52.00 -75.02
CA ALA A 289 -20.41 -53.20 -75.28
C ALA A 289 -20.85 -53.30 -76.75
N GLN A 290 -21.28 -52.19 -77.35
CA GLN A 290 -21.63 -52.11 -78.77
C GLN A 290 -20.43 -52.41 -79.67
N TYR A 291 -19.27 -51.81 -79.37
CA TYR A 291 -18.02 -52.05 -80.10
C TYR A 291 -17.60 -53.52 -80.05
N GLU A 292 -17.61 -54.15 -78.87
CA GLU A 292 -17.29 -55.57 -78.72
C GLU A 292 -18.31 -56.48 -79.45
N GLY A 293 -19.59 -56.11 -79.45
CA GLY A 293 -20.62 -56.81 -80.23
C GLY A 293 -20.39 -56.74 -81.74
N LEU A 294 -20.09 -55.54 -82.25
CA LEU A 294 -19.75 -55.33 -83.66
C LEU A 294 -18.47 -56.08 -84.05
N LYS A 295 -17.43 -56.01 -83.22
CA LYS A 295 -16.17 -56.74 -83.42
C LYS A 295 -16.40 -58.24 -83.54
N LYS A 296 -17.16 -58.85 -82.63
CA LYS A 296 -17.53 -60.28 -82.70
C LYS A 296 -18.32 -60.61 -83.97
N THR A 297 -19.18 -59.72 -84.42
CA THR A 297 -19.98 -59.92 -85.64
C THR A 297 -19.10 -59.88 -86.89
N LEU A 298 -18.12 -58.97 -86.94
CA LEU A 298 -17.11 -58.87 -88.00
C LEU A 298 -16.17 -60.08 -88.03
N GLU A 299 -15.65 -60.50 -86.87
CA GLU A 299 -14.75 -61.66 -86.75
C GLU A 299 -15.49 -62.99 -86.96
N GLY A 300 -16.77 -63.06 -86.61
CA GLY A 300 -17.62 -64.25 -86.73
C GLY A 300 -18.34 -64.37 -88.07
N ALA A 301 -18.26 -63.39 -88.97
CA ALA A 301 -18.80 -63.50 -90.33
C ALA A 301 -17.80 -64.24 -91.24
N PRO A 302 -18.06 -65.51 -91.63
CA PRO A 302 -17.25 -66.16 -92.64
C PRO A 302 -17.64 -65.56 -93.99
N GLY A 303 -16.69 -64.85 -94.61
CA GLY A 303 -16.66 -64.44 -96.01
C GLY A 303 -17.95 -64.56 -96.83
N ARG A 304 -18.94 -63.67 -96.62
CA ARG A 304 -19.87 -63.32 -97.69
C ARG A 304 -19.20 -62.25 -98.56
N ARG A 305 -18.41 -62.74 -99.52
CA ARG A 305 -18.09 -61.97 -100.73
C ARG A 305 -19.38 -61.80 -101.53
N LEU A 306 -19.60 -60.55 -101.97
CA LEU A 306 -20.48 -60.02 -103.03
C LEU A 306 -21.67 -60.90 -103.45
#